data_AF-A0A9D7FW96-F1
#
_entry.id   AF-A0A9D7FW96-F1
#
_cell.length_a   1.000
_cell.length_b   1.000
_cell.length_c   1.000
_cell.angle_alpha   90.00
_cell.angle_beta   90.00
_cell.angle_gamma   90.00
#
_symmetry.space_group_name_H-M   'P 1'
#
loop_
_entity.id
_entity.type
_entity.pdbx_description
1 polymer ?
#
loop_
_entity_poly.entity_id
_entity_poly.type
_entity_poly.pdbx_seq_one_letter_code
_entity_poly.pdbx_strand_id
1 'polypeptide(L)'
;MLLTNWDGYHNNHWMYKNLAPGTLWQIFPWDQDKAWGYTDTTPFYTEFPLTYPITGTSPGVTRSPGPILSPLHQDATFYGQFLFGLRRELDQSFTDNFLYPEIEQRRSLLLSDLTLLEGSIGKTRTDRRDQINNSYNTIRDYIPARRDYLLGQLQSYDPSQKPPFLRKAAFARRNQVLVLFERPLLPDGALDVQHYWMTPGNLHPSQVTLYLPDQVLLEFENPFLQHTAYILRVEGVRDAETSAPLTPAQARRIEFSQPRVSITEIQYDNRGDDLEWIELHNTLDEVVDISGWMFTDDESYPPRGEGYGVFREGSVLDGGEYVVVNLWNKPDFWRWKMPPSVRILHPLVKEEGALSNGGDNLLLFDAEVGGQLVDGAFFANYPDLSTEGESLEKVDELFPWGDEDTVDLNFRKAAVPLGFSTEPNENGNPLSTRGSPGRRNGTEITTHIDDWIFY
;
A
#
# COMPACT_ATOMS: atom_id res chain seq x y z
N MET A 1 -19.18 11.41 -10.36
CA MET A 1 -20.41 10.64 -10.65
C MET A 1 -21.28 10.38 -9.42
N LEU A 2 -20.76 9.72 -8.38
CA LEU A 2 -21.54 9.38 -7.15
C LEU A 2 -22.10 10.63 -6.44
N LEU A 3 -21.27 11.65 -6.28
CA LEU A 3 -21.61 12.88 -5.55
C LEU A 3 -22.44 13.90 -6.36
N THR A 4 -22.65 13.68 -7.66
CA THR A 4 -23.33 14.65 -8.54
C THR A 4 -22.65 16.04 -8.57
N ASN A 5 -21.34 16.12 -8.31
CA ASN A 5 -20.57 17.32 -8.63
C ASN A 5 -20.53 17.49 -10.15
N TRP A 6 -21.43 18.33 -10.66
CA TRP A 6 -21.64 18.57 -12.08
C TRP A 6 -20.53 19.43 -12.71
N ASP A 7 -19.84 20.22 -11.90
CA ASP A 7 -18.77 21.14 -12.33
C ASP A 7 -17.40 20.48 -12.30
N GLY A 8 -17.25 19.39 -11.54
CA GLY A 8 -16.03 18.61 -11.37
C GLY A 8 -15.42 18.03 -12.65
N TYR A 9 -16.18 18.01 -13.75
CA TYR A 9 -15.70 17.54 -15.05
C TYR A 9 -14.87 18.58 -15.82
N HIS A 10 -14.92 19.84 -15.38
CA HIS A 10 -14.20 20.98 -15.98
C HIS A 10 -13.37 21.75 -14.96
N ASN A 11 -13.87 21.82 -13.71
CA ASN A 11 -13.31 22.57 -12.60
C ASN A 11 -13.16 21.66 -11.38
N ASN A 12 -12.85 22.23 -10.20
CA ASN A 12 -12.92 21.56 -8.91
C ASN A 12 -12.02 20.32 -8.81
N HIS A 13 -10.86 20.40 -9.47
CA HIS A 13 -9.79 19.42 -9.37
C HIS A 13 -8.43 20.06 -9.67
N TRP A 14 -7.40 19.44 -9.12
CA TRP A 14 -6.01 19.67 -9.49
C TRP A 14 -5.50 18.52 -10.34
N MET A 15 -4.74 18.85 -11.39
CA MET A 15 -3.95 17.86 -12.11
C MET A 15 -2.53 17.90 -11.58
N TYR A 16 -2.03 16.76 -11.13
CA TYR A 16 -0.69 16.62 -10.59
C TYR A 16 0.12 15.65 -11.45
N LYS A 17 1.38 16.01 -11.70
CA LYS A 17 2.36 15.14 -12.32
C LYS A 17 3.62 15.16 -11.48
N ASN A 18 3.92 14.01 -10.86
CA ASN A 18 5.25 13.78 -10.32
C ASN A 18 6.26 13.83 -11.48
N LEU A 19 7.40 14.51 -11.33
CA LEU A 19 8.37 14.66 -12.42
C LEU A 19 9.34 13.48 -12.56
N ALA A 20 9.26 12.49 -11.65
CA ALA A 20 10.03 11.26 -11.78
C ALA A 20 9.71 10.57 -13.14
N PRO A 21 10.72 9.97 -13.79
CA PRO A 21 10.51 9.30 -15.07
C PRO A 21 9.42 8.23 -14.96
N GLY A 22 8.37 8.33 -15.77
CA GLY A 22 7.36 7.27 -15.88
C GLY A 22 6.07 7.42 -15.11
N THR A 23 5.99 8.44 -14.29
CA THR A 23 4.78 8.79 -13.56
C THR A 23 3.67 9.25 -14.52
N LEU A 24 2.42 8.95 -14.15
CA LEU A 24 1.24 9.36 -14.88
C LEU A 24 0.65 10.64 -14.27
N TRP A 25 -0.14 11.37 -15.06
CA TRP A 25 -0.97 12.43 -14.53
C TRP A 25 -2.04 11.85 -13.62
N GLN A 26 -2.26 12.51 -12.48
CA GLN A 26 -3.32 12.20 -11.53
C GLN A 26 -4.27 13.38 -11.40
N ILE A 27 -5.53 13.11 -11.03
CA ILE A 27 -6.56 14.12 -10.80
C ILE A 27 -6.99 14.03 -9.33
N PHE A 28 -6.84 15.13 -8.61
CA PHE A 28 -7.23 15.25 -7.20
C PHE A 28 -8.45 16.15 -7.08
N PRO A 29 -9.55 15.71 -6.45
CA PRO A 29 -10.73 16.55 -6.28
C PRO A 29 -10.44 17.73 -5.34
N TRP A 30 -11.07 18.86 -5.63
CA TRP A 30 -11.03 20.09 -4.83
C TRP A 30 -12.45 20.68 -4.77
N ASP A 31 -12.77 21.51 -3.77
CA ASP A 31 -14.03 22.27 -3.73
C ASP A 31 -15.29 21.38 -3.97
N GLN A 32 -15.48 20.42 -3.06
CA GLN A 32 -16.56 19.42 -3.14
C GLN A 32 -17.73 19.77 -2.20
N ASP A 33 -17.96 21.05 -1.95
CA ASP A 33 -19.05 21.55 -1.12
C ASP A 33 -20.42 21.45 -1.83
N LYS A 34 -20.46 21.68 -3.14
CA LYS A 34 -21.64 21.46 -4.02
C LYS A 34 -21.74 20.01 -4.49
N ALA A 35 -21.79 19.10 -3.52
CA ALA A 35 -21.92 17.65 -3.70
C ALA A 35 -23.29 17.15 -3.20
N TRP A 36 -23.48 15.83 -3.16
CA TRP A 36 -24.66 15.17 -2.59
C TRP A 36 -25.98 15.61 -3.23
N GLY A 37 -25.95 15.81 -4.54
CA GLY A 37 -27.11 16.23 -5.32
C GLY A 37 -27.43 17.71 -5.22
N TYR A 38 -26.59 18.53 -4.60
CA TYR A 38 -26.79 19.97 -4.66
C TYR A 38 -26.48 20.51 -6.06
N THR A 39 -27.38 21.34 -6.59
CA THR A 39 -27.14 22.22 -7.73
C THR A 39 -27.70 23.61 -7.42
N ASP A 40 -27.24 24.63 -8.14
CA ASP A 40 -27.69 26.01 -7.91
C ASP A 40 -29.18 26.22 -8.18
N THR A 41 -29.78 25.35 -9.00
CA THR A 41 -31.19 25.43 -9.42
C THR A 41 -32.08 24.37 -8.79
N THR A 42 -31.52 23.26 -8.33
CA THR A 42 -32.29 22.11 -7.80
C THR A 42 -31.48 21.42 -6.69
N PRO A 43 -31.73 21.79 -5.42
CA PRO A 43 -31.23 21.03 -4.28
C PRO A 43 -31.84 19.62 -4.27
N PHE A 44 -31.07 18.61 -3.86
CA PHE A 44 -31.47 17.20 -3.83
C PHE A 44 -31.71 16.54 -5.22
N TYR A 45 -30.81 16.82 -6.15
CA TYR A 45 -30.79 16.29 -7.50
C TYR A 45 -30.02 14.96 -7.58
N THR A 46 -30.75 13.85 -7.74
CA THR A 46 -30.18 12.50 -7.84
C THR A 46 -30.10 11.97 -9.27
N GLU A 47 -30.78 12.59 -10.23
CA GLU A 47 -30.94 12.11 -11.61
C GLU A 47 -29.81 12.56 -12.56
N PHE A 48 -28.56 12.35 -12.17
CA PHE A 48 -27.38 12.72 -12.95
C PHE A 48 -26.87 11.53 -13.80
N PRO A 49 -27.04 11.54 -15.14
CA PRO A 49 -26.90 10.36 -15.98
C PRO A 49 -25.43 9.94 -16.20
N LEU A 50 -25.22 8.65 -16.47
CA LEU A 50 -23.89 8.08 -16.78
C LEU A 50 -23.26 8.68 -18.04
N THR A 51 -24.09 9.20 -18.94
CA THR A 51 -23.67 9.84 -20.19
C THR A 51 -23.24 11.28 -20.02
N TYR A 52 -23.46 11.92 -18.85
CA TYR A 52 -23.11 13.32 -18.64
C TYR A 52 -21.65 13.68 -18.99
N PRO A 53 -20.63 12.86 -18.66
CA PRO A 53 -19.25 13.20 -19.05
C PRO A 53 -19.09 13.33 -20.57
N ILE A 54 -19.86 12.56 -21.34
CA ILE A 54 -19.84 12.50 -22.80
C ILE A 54 -20.67 13.63 -23.41
N THR A 55 -21.88 13.86 -22.90
CA THR A 55 -22.87 14.77 -23.50
C THR A 55 -22.92 16.15 -22.85
N GLY A 56 -22.39 16.28 -21.63
CA GLY A 56 -22.52 17.45 -20.76
C GLY A 56 -23.96 17.79 -20.36
N THR A 57 -24.92 16.88 -20.59
CA THR A 57 -26.34 17.18 -20.46
C THR A 57 -27.01 16.27 -19.42
N SER A 58 -27.77 16.87 -18.51
CA SER A 58 -28.70 16.20 -17.60
C SER A 58 -29.99 17.01 -17.43
N PRO A 59 -31.05 16.44 -16.84
CA PRO A 59 -32.28 17.19 -16.54
C PRO A 59 -32.08 18.47 -15.69
N GLY A 60 -31.14 18.44 -14.74
CA GLY A 60 -30.92 19.55 -13.80
C GLY A 60 -29.84 20.56 -14.21
N VAL A 61 -28.90 20.17 -15.07
CA VAL A 61 -27.78 21.04 -15.50
C VAL A 61 -27.27 20.67 -16.88
N THR A 62 -26.80 21.65 -17.63
CA THR A 62 -26.22 21.45 -18.96
C THR A 62 -24.95 22.28 -19.11
N ARG A 63 -23.89 21.65 -19.62
CA ARG A 63 -22.59 22.24 -19.92
C ARG A 63 -22.02 21.58 -21.18
N SER A 64 -20.92 22.10 -21.72
CA SER A 64 -20.11 21.38 -22.72
C SER A 64 -19.62 20.03 -22.15
N PRO A 65 -19.37 19.00 -22.98
CA PRO A 65 -18.71 17.76 -22.54
C PRO A 65 -17.41 17.99 -21.77
N GLY A 66 -17.07 17.08 -20.86
CA GLY A 66 -15.86 17.18 -20.03
C GLY A 66 -14.60 17.02 -20.90
N PRO A 67 -13.62 17.95 -20.86
CA PRO A 67 -12.47 17.93 -21.77
C PRO A 67 -11.58 16.69 -21.64
N ILE A 68 -11.49 16.09 -20.45
CA ILE A 68 -10.68 14.89 -20.20
C ILE A 68 -11.53 13.62 -20.24
N LEU A 69 -12.66 13.62 -19.52
CA LEU A 69 -13.47 12.41 -19.35
C LEU A 69 -14.35 12.10 -20.56
N SER A 70 -14.76 13.09 -21.38
CA SER A 70 -15.52 12.83 -22.59
C SER A 70 -14.78 11.93 -23.59
N PRO A 71 -13.53 12.23 -24.01
CA PRO A 71 -12.82 11.35 -24.94
C PRO A 71 -12.53 9.97 -24.35
N LEU A 72 -12.22 9.88 -23.04
CA LEU A 72 -12.03 8.59 -22.37
C LEU A 72 -13.32 7.77 -22.33
N HIS A 73 -14.46 8.37 -22.01
CA HIS A 73 -15.74 7.65 -21.92
C HIS A 73 -16.35 7.32 -23.29
N GLN A 74 -15.82 7.87 -24.38
CA GLN A 74 -16.18 7.47 -25.75
C GLN A 74 -15.43 6.20 -26.19
N ASP A 75 -14.32 5.87 -25.54
CA ASP A 75 -13.62 4.61 -25.76
C ASP A 75 -14.28 3.48 -24.98
N ALA A 76 -14.58 2.37 -25.65
CA ALA A 76 -15.32 1.26 -25.07
C ALA A 76 -14.58 0.58 -23.91
N THR A 77 -13.24 0.52 -23.96
CA THR A 77 -12.42 -0.10 -22.92
C THR A 77 -12.42 0.78 -21.66
N PHE A 78 -12.14 2.07 -21.80
CA PHE A 78 -12.14 3.00 -20.66
C PHE A 78 -13.54 3.18 -20.07
N TYR A 79 -14.58 3.25 -20.90
CA TYR A 79 -15.95 3.33 -20.40
C TYR A 79 -16.37 2.07 -19.64
N GLY A 80 -15.97 0.89 -20.13
CA GLY A 80 -16.15 -0.37 -19.40
C GLY A 80 -15.50 -0.36 -18.01
N GLN A 81 -14.25 0.09 -17.92
CA GLN A 81 -13.54 0.24 -16.63
C GLN A 81 -14.26 1.22 -15.69
N PHE A 82 -14.76 2.35 -16.21
CA PHE A 82 -15.54 3.30 -15.44
C PHE A 82 -16.83 2.69 -14.88
N LEU A 83 -17.61 1.99 -15.70
CA LEU A 83 -18.87 1.37 -15.27
C LEU A 83 -18.63 0.27 -14.23
N PHE A 84 -17.57 -0.53 -14.39
CA PHE A 84 -17.18 -1.49 -13.36
C PHE A 84 -16.81 -0.79 -12.05
N GLY A 85 -15.91 0.20 -12.09
CA GLY A 85 -15.49 0.93 -10.89
C GLY A 85 -16.69 1.54 -10.17
N LEU A 86 -17.60 2.14 -10.94
CA LEU A 86 -18.85 2.68 -10.40
C LEU A 86 -19.71 1.60 -9.72
N ARG A 87 -19.87 0.43 -10.35
CA ARG A 87 -20.63 -0.67 -9.75
C ARG A 87 -19.99 -1.16 -8.46
N ARG A 88 -18.67 -1.33 -8.44
CA ARG A 88 -17.92 -1.70 -7.23
C ARG A 88 -18.16 -0.71 -6.10
N GLU A 89 -18.04 0.60 -6.36
CA GLU A 89 -18.31 1.61 -5.34
C GLU A 89 -19.76 1.52 -4.84
N LEU A 90 -20.73 1.24 -5.72
CA LEU A 90 -22.12 0.98 -5.30
C LEU A 90 -22.28 -0.31 -4.49
N ASP A 91 -21.42 -1.31 -4.63
CA ASP A 91 -21.54 -2.54 -3.85
C ASP A 91 -20.76 -2.46 -2.52
N GLN A 92 -19.73 -1.61 -2.44
CA GLN A 92 -18.80 -1.54 -1.30
C GLN A 92 -18.92 -0.23 -0.51
N SER A 93 -18.44 0.88 -1.08
CA SER A 93 -18.15 2.11 -0.33
C SER A 93 -19.23 3.18 -0.39
N PHE A 94 -20.13 3.15 -1.37
CA PHE A 94 -21.25 4.08 -1.49
C PHE A 94 -22.55 3.48 -0.91
N THR A 95 -22.43 2.66 0.13
CA THR A 95 -23.54 1.96 0.80
C THR A 95 -23.96 2.70 2.08
N ASP A 96 -25.17 2.42 2.56
CA ASP A 96 -25.65 2.88 3.87
C ASP A 96 -24.78 2.32 5.00
N ASN A 97 -24.44 1.04 4.95
CA ASN A 97 -23.57 0.39 5.94
C ASN A 97 -22.19 1.06 6.05
N PHE A 98 -21.61 1.50 4.93
CA PHE A 98 -20.33 2.19 4.93
C PHE A 98 -20.45 3.68 5.30
N LEU A 99 -21.39 4.41 4.67
CA LEU A 99 -21.44 5.87 4.79
C LEU A 99 -22.20 6.38 6.02
N TYR A 100 -23.21 5.66 6.53
CA TYR A 100 -24.00 6.15 7.67
C TYR A 100 -23.18 6.31 8.95
N PRO A 101 -22.31 5.35 9.33
CA PRO A 101 -21.42 5.55 10.49
C PRO A 101 -20.53 6.79 10.35
N GLU A 102 -19.94 6.98 9.17
CA GLU A 102 -19.06 8.12 8.89
C GLU A 102 -19.80 9.46 9.05
N ILE A 103 -20.96 9.64 8.40
CA ILE A 103 -21.70 10.91 8.46
C ILE A 103 -22.31 11.17 9.84
N GLU A 104 -22.68 10.13 10.59
CA GLU A 104 -23.16 10.24 11.96
C GLU A 104 -22.05 10.67 12.92
N GLN A 105 -20.83 10.15 12.74
CA GLN A 105 -19.67 10.58 13.49
C GLN A 105 -19.38 12.07 13.24
N ARG A 106 -19.43 12.55 11.98
CA ARG A 106 -19.23 13.97 11.64
C ARG A 106 -20.35 14.84 12.20
N ARG A 107 -21.61 14.39 12.15
CA ARG A 107 -22.75 15.11 12.78
C ARG A 107 -22.51 15.26 14.29
N SER A 108 -22.13 14.19 14.96
CA SER A 108 -21.86 14.18 16.41
C SER A 108 -20.73 15.12 16.79
N LEU A 109 -19.64 15.13 16.01
CA LEU A 109 -18.53 16.05 16.20
C LEU A 109 -18.97 17.52 16.08
N LEU A 110 -19.70 17.87 15.02
CA LEU A 110 -20.20 19.23 14.80
C LEU A 110 -21.18 19.69 15.89
N LEU A 111 -22.05 18.81 16.38
CA LEU A 111 -22.98 19.13 17.46
C LEU A 111 -22.26 19.28 18.81
N SER A 112 -21.20 18.51 19.05
CA SER A 112 -20.34 18.65 20.23
C SER A 112 -19.62 20.00 20.21
N ASP A 113 -18.97 20.32 19.09
CA ASP A 113 -18.30 21.61 18.91
C ASP A 113 -19.26 22.79 19.07
N LEU A 114 -20.45 22.71 18.44
CA LEU A 114 -21.48 23.73 18.61
C LEU A 114 -21.89 23.91 20.08
N THR A 115 -21.99 22.83 20.85
CA THR A 115 -22.34 22.89 22.27
C THR A 115 -21.26 23.61 23.08
N LEU A 116 -19.98 23.37 22.79
CA LEU A 116 -18.87 24.10 23.41
C LEU A 116 -18.91 25.59 23.05
N LEU A 117 -19.16 25.91 21.77
CA LEU A 117 -19.26 27.28 21.30
C LEU A 117 -20.42 28.01 21.97
N GLU A 118 -21.61 27.41 22.03
CA GLU A 118 -22.80 27.96 22.72
C GLU A 118 -22.51 28.23 24.20
N GLY A 119 -21.80 27.32 24.87
CA GLY A 119 -21.34 27.50 26.26
C GLY A 119 -20.38 28.68 26.41
N SER A 120 -19.43 28.86 25.49
CA SER A 120 -18.45 29.96 25.54
C SER A 120 -19.08 31.35 25.33
N ILE A 121 -20.13 31.44 24.50
CA ILE A 121 -20.80 32.72 24.19
C ILE A 121 -22.07 32.95 25.03
N GLY A 122 -22.48 31.98 25.84
CA GLY A 122 -23.71 32.04 26.65
C GLY A 122 -25.00 32.17 25.82
N LYS A 123 -25.00 31.72 24.56
CA LYS A 123 -26.12 31.88 23.62
C LYS A 123 -26.32 30.63 22.76
N THR A 124 -27.54 30.10 22.77
CA THR A 124 -27.97 29.01 21.89
C THR A 124 -28.06 29.46 20.43
N ARG A 125 -27.70 28.58 19.50
CA ARG A 125 -27.72 28.77 18.05
C ARG A 125 -28.55 27.68 17.37
N THR A 126 -29.87 27.69 17.63
CA THR A 126 -30.83 26.72 17.09
C THR A 126 -30.73 26.59 15.57
N ASP A 127 -30.64 27.71 14.84
CA ASP A 127 -30.50 27.69 13.36
C ASP A 127 -29.29 26.88 12.89
N ARG A 128 -28.18 26.92 13.62
CA ARG A 128 -26.97 26.16 13.26
C ARG A 128 -27.15 24.67 13.55
N ARG A 129 -27.82 24.35 14.65
CA ARG A 129 -28.15 22.97 15.01
C ARG A 129 -29.08 22.34 13.98
N ASP A 130 -30.08 23.09 13.52
CA ASP A 130 -31.00 22.67 12.46
C ASP A 130 -30.25 22.50 11.14
N GLN A 131 -29.34 23.40 10.78
CA GLN A 131 -28.49 23.24 9.58
C GLN A 131 -27.67 21.95 9.61
N ILE A 132 -27.04 21.62 10.75
CA ILE A 132 -26.26 20.39 10.89
C ILE A 132 -27.15 19.16 10.71
N ASN A 133 -28.28 19.10 11.42
CA ASN A 133 -29.20 17.96 11.35
C ASN A 133 -29.84 17.83 9.96
N ASN A 134 -30.23 18.94 9.33
CA ASN A 134 -30.79 18.93 7.98
C ASN A 134 -29.77 18.47 6.94
N SER A 135 -28.50 18.88 7.06
CA SER A 135 -27.43 18.42 6.16
C SER A 135 -27.20 16.92 6.30
N TYR A 136 -27.15 16.40 7.53
CA TYR A 136 -27.08 14.96 7.80
C TYR A 136 -28.25 14.20 7.15
N ASN A 137 -29.49 14.64 7.40
CA ASN A 137 -30.68 14.00 6.82
C ASN A 137 -30.64 14.04 5.28
N THR A 138 -30.23 15.16 4.70
CA THR A 138 -30.10 15.32 3.24
C THR A 138 -29.14 14.30 2.65
N ILE A 139 -27.96 14.12 3.24
CA ILE A 139 -26.98 13.13 2.76
C ILE A 139 -27.51 11.71 2.93
N ARG A 140 -28.12 11.41 4.08
CA ARG A 140 -28.72 10.11 4.39
C ARG A 140 -29.81 9.73 3.38
N ASP A 141 -30.66 10.67 2.99
CA ASP A 141 -31.72 10.45 2.00
C ASP A 141 -31.16 10.39 0.57
N TYR A 142 -30.10 11.14 0.28
CA TYR A 142 -29.47 11.18 -1.05
C TYR A 142 -28.83 9.84 -1.42
N ILE A 143 -28.14 9.17 -0.49
CA ILE A 143 -27.41 7.92 -0.74
C ILE A 143 -28.31 6.85 -1.39
N PRO A 144 -29.42 6.39 -0.78
CA PRO A 144 -30.27 5.37 -1.39
C PRO A 144 -30.90 5.85 -2.71
N ALA A 145 -31.39 7.08 -2.78
CA ALA A 145 -32.01 7.61 -3.99
C ALA A 145 -31.02 7.69 -5.18
N ARG A 146 -29.78 8.07 -4.92
CA ARG A 146 -28.73 8.09 -5.94
C ARG A 146 -28.29 6.69 -6.36
N ARG A 147 -28.19 5.76 -5.40
CA ARG A 147 -27.91 4.34 -5.68
C ARG A 147 -28.96 3.74 -6.59
N ASP A 148 -30.24 3.91 -6.26
CA ASP A 148 -31.36 3.39 -7.05
C ASP A 148 -31.32 3.90 -8.50
N TYR A 149 -31.08 5.21 -8.66
CA TYR A 149 -30.92 5.80 -9.99
C TYR A 149 -29.75 5.17 -10.77
N LEU A 150 -28.56 5.10 -10.16
CA LEU A 150 -27.37 4.58 -10.83
C LEU A 150 -27.48 3.08 -11.14
N LEU A 151 -28.03 2.29 -10.22
CA LEU A 151 -28.31 0.86 -10.44
C LEU A 151 -29.33 0.68 -11.57
N GLY A 152 -30.35 1.53 -11.66
CA GLY A 152 -31.30 1.56 -12.77
C GLY A 152 -30.61 1.85 -14.11
N GLN A 153 -29.69 2.82 -14.16
CA GLN A 153 -28.88 3.10 -15.35
C GLN A 153 -27.93 1.93 -15.71
N LEU A 154 -27.43 1.22 -14.70
CA LEU A 154 -26.53 0.07 -14.84
C LEU A 154 -27.26 -1.25 -15.16
N GLN A 155 -28.60 -1.33 -15.21
CA GLN A 155 -29.32 -2.57 -15.51
C GLN A 155 -28.96 -3.19 -16.89
N SER A 156 -28.38 -2.40 -17.80
CA SER A 156 -27.84 -2.87 -19.08
C SER A 156 -26.38 -3.34 -19.02
N TYR A 157 -25.70 -3.08 -17.90
CA TYR A 157 -24.33 -3.50 -17.61
C TYR A 157 -24.40 -4.68 -16.65
N ASP A 158 -24.54 -5.88 -17.20
CA ASP A 158 -24.37 -7.12 -16.43
C ASP A 158 -22.87 -7.38 -16.25
N PRO A 159 -22.30 -7.18 -15.03
CA PRO A 159 -20.90 -7.46 -14.79
C PRO A 159 -20.59 -8.94 -15.02
N SER A 160 -21.57 -9.83 -14.80
CA SER A 160 -21.45 -11.27 -15.01
C SER A 160 -21.43 -11.69 -16.49
N GLN A 161 -21.29 -10.76 -17.44
CA GLN A 161 -21.21 -11.08 -18.88
C GLN A 161 -19.98 -10.48 -19.57
N LYS A 162 -19.06 -9.86 -18.82
CA LYS A 162 -17.90 -9.16 -19.40
C LYS A 162 -16.58 -9.86 -19.05
N PRO A 163 -15.57 -9.76 -19.95
CA PRO A 163 -14.26 -10.33 -19.71
C PRO A 163 -13.58 -9.68 -18.51
N PRO A 164 -12.59 -10.37 -17.89
CA PRO A 164 -11.84 -9.79 -16.79
C PRO A 164 -11.01 -8.63 -17.33
N PHE A 165 -10.65 -7.68 -16.46
CA PHE A 165 -9.70 -6.64 -16.82
C PHE A 165 -8.59 -6.48 -15.79
N LEU A 166 -7.47 -5.93 -16.26
CA LEU A 166 -6.25 -5.71 -15.50
C LEU A 166 -6.43 -4.54 -14.52
N ARG A 167 -6.61 -4.86 -13.24
CA ARG A 167 -6.76 -3.90 -12.13
C ARG A 167 -5.42 -3.24 -11.81
N LYS A 168 -4.40 -4.06 -11.53
CA LYS A 168 -3.07 -3.60 -11.11
C LYS A 168 -2.01 -4.58 -11.62
N ALA A 169 -0.80 -4.07 -11.83
CA ALA A 169 0.40 -4.87 -11.92
C ALA A 169 1.47 -4.17 -11.08
N ALA A 170 2.26 -4.93 -10.32
CA ALA A 170 3.36 -4.42 -9.54
C ALA A 170 4.47 -5.46 -9.47
N PHE A 171 5.73 -5.00 -9.40
CA PHE A 171 6.82 -5.91 -9.08
C PHE A 171 6.65 -6.40 -7.64
N ALA A 172 6.85 -7.70 -7.42
CA ALA A 172 6.88 -8.31 -6.10
C ALA A 172 8.32 -8.63 -5.67
N ARG A 173 9.18 -8.95 -6.65
CA ARG A 173 10.63 -9.11 -6.53
C ARG A 173 11.29 -8.65 -7.83
N ARG A 174 12.62 -8.58 -7.90
CA ARG A 174 13.29 -8.13 -9.13
C ARG A 174 13.04 -9.03 -10.33
N ASN A 175 12.52 -10.25 -10.17
CA ASN A 175 12.15 -11.16 -11.26
C ASN A 175 10.68 -11.62 -11.19
N GLN A 176 9.85 -10.97 -10.37
CA GLN A 176 8.45 -11.35 -10.19
C GLN A 176 7.50 -10.16 -10.33
N VAL A 177 6.38 -10.39 -11.00
CA VAL A 177 5.31 -9.40 -11.14
C VAL A 177 4.00 -10.01 -10.68
N LEU A 178 3.35 -9.39 -9.69
CA LEU A 178 1.98 -9.73 -9.31
C LEU A 178 1.02 -8.94 -10.20
N VAL A 179 0.03 -9.64 -10.75
CA VAL A 179 -0.98 -9.09 -11.66
C VAL A 179 -2.35 -9.37 -11.09
N LEU A 180 -3.09 -8.31 -10.81
CA LEU A 180 -4.39 -8.38 -10.17
C LEU A 180 -5.47 -8.01 -11.18
N PHE A 181 -6.50 -8.83 -11.25
CA PHE A 181 -7.67 -8.63 -12.08
C PHE A 181 -8.84 -8.19 -11.23
N GLU A 182 -9.93 -7.78 -11.86
CA GLU A 182 -11.10 -7.35 -11.11
C GLU A 182 -11.99 -8.51 -10.65
N ARG A 183 -11.79 -9.70 -11.24
CA ARG A 183 -12.58 -10.90 -10.98
C ARG A 183 -11.74 -12.16 -11.08
N PRO A 184 -12.23 -13.28 -10.51
CA PRO A 184 -11.59 -14.58 -10.66
C PRO A 184 -11.39 -14.98 -12.12
N LEU A 185 -10.26 -15.62 -12.40
CA LEU A 185 -9.88 -16.08 -13.72
C LEU A 185 -10.09 -17.59 -13.87
N LEU A 186 -10.35 -17.99 -15.12
CA LEU A 186 -10.31 -19.39 -15.50
C LEU A 186 -8.83 -19.84 -15.64
N PRO A 187 -8.38 -20.88 -14.89
CA PRO A 187 -6.96 -21.25 -14.84
C PRO A 187 -6.36 -21.61 -16.21
N ASP A 188 -7.10 -22.30 -17.09
CA ASP A 188 -6.60 -22.78 -18.39
C ASP A 188 -6.05 -21.64 -19.28
N GLY A 189 -6.69 -20.46 -19.24
CA GLY A 189 -6.20 -19.26 -19.95
C GLY A 189 -5.29 -18.39 -19.09
N ALA A 190 -5.51 -18.31 -17.79
CA ALA A 190 -4.70 -17.47 -16.90
C ALA A 190 -3.25 -17.96 -16.75
N LEU A 191 -3.00 -19.26 -16.92
CA LEU A 191 -1.68 -19.85 -16.71
C LEU A 191 -0.83 -19.92 -18.00
N ASP A 192 -1.35 -19.46 -19.14
CA ASP A 192 -0.59 -19.42 -20.39
C ASP A 192 0.39 -18.24 -20.38
N VAL A 193 1.69 -18.54 -20.39
CA VAL A 193 2.77 -17.55 -20.44
C VAL A 193 2.70 -16.62 -21.67
N GLN A 194 2.05 -17.05 -22.77
CA GLN A 194 1.93 -16.24 -23.99
C GLN A 194 0.92 -15.09 -23.85
N HIS A 195 0.04 -15.16 -22.85
CA HIS A 195 -0.91 -14.09 -22.54
C HIS A 195 -0.27 -12.88 -21.85
N TYR A 196 1.00 -12.97 -21.45
CA TYR A 196 1.72 -11.95 -20.71
C TYR A 196 3.03 -11.64 -21.39
N TRP A 197 3.28 -10.36 -21.67
CA TRP A 197 4.58 -9.94 -22.17
C TRP A 197 4.94 -8.53 -21.72
N MET A 198 6.24 -8.31 -21.51
CA MET A 198 6.79 -7.04 -21.07
C MET A 198 7.65 -6.41 -22.15
N THR A 199 7.53 -5.09 -22.27
CA THR A 199 8.40 -4.26 -23.10
C THR A 199 9.17 -3.28 -22.22
N PRO A 200 10.45 -2.95 -22.51
CA PRO A 200 11.24 -3.37 -23.67
C PRO A 200 11.63 -4.87 -23.66
N GLY A 201 11.93 -5.43 -24.84
CA GLY A 201 12.54 -6.76 -24.97
C GLY A 201 11.60 -7.93 -25.33
N ASN A 202 10.27 -7.71 -25.39
CA ASN A 202 9.27 -8.78 -25.59
C ASN A 202 9.49 -9.97 -24.66
N LEU A 203 9.61 -9.67 -23.37
CA LEU A 203 9.93 -10.62 -22.32
C LEU A 203 8.66 -11.35 -21.90
N HIS A 204 8.69 -12.67 -21.86
CA HIS A 204 7.59 -13.50 -21.38
C HIS A 204 7.97 -14.13 -20.04
N PRO A 205 7.00 -14.37 -19.14
CA PRO A 205 7.28 -15.12 -17.92
C PRO A 205 7.70 -16.54 -18.26
N SER A 206 8.64 -17.09 -17.49
CA SER A 206 8.98 -18.51 -17.52
C SER A 206 7.90 -19.38 -16.86
N GLN A 207 7.13 -18.79 -15.93
CA GLN A 207 6.03 -19.46 -15.26
C GLN A 207 4.95 -18.44 -14.87
N VAL A 208 3.70 -18.86 -14.97
CA VAL A 208 2.56 -18.15 -14.38
C VAL A 208 1.90 -19.06 -13.35
N THR A 209 1.62 -18.54 -12.16
CA THR A 209 0.86 -19.26 -11.13
C THR A 209 -0.35 -18.44 -10.70
N LEU A 210 -1.49 -19.10 -10.48
CA LEU A 210 -2.64 -18.47 -9.86
C LEU A 210 -2.34 -18.31 -8.37
N TYR A 211 -2.08 -17.06 -7.95
CA TYR A 211 -1.76 -16.74 -6.56
C TYR A 211 -3.04 -16.68 -5.71
N LEU A 212 -4.04 -15.97 -6.23
CA LEU A 212 -5.42 -15.95 -5.77
C LEU A 212 -6.34 -16.10 -6.98
N PRO A 213 -7.65 -16.42 -6.81
CA PRO A 213 -8.54 -16.63 -7.95
C PRO A 213 -8.51 -15.49 -8.97
N ASP A 214 -8.31 -14.24 -8.55
CA ASP A 214 -8.25 -13.02 -9.35
C ASP A 214 -6.81 -12.47 -9.52
N GLN A 215 -5.79 -13.23 -9.13
CA GLN A 215 -4.40 -12.77 -9.17
C GLN A 215 -3.47 -13.83 -9.74
N VAL A 216 -2.59 -13.42 -10.65
CA VAL A 216 -1.51 -14.28 -11.11
C VAL A 216 -0.16 -13.69 -10.74
N LEU A 217 0.75 -14.57 -10.35
CA LEU A 217 2.16 -14.25 -10.15
C LEU A 217 2.93 -14.70 -11.38
N LEU A 218 3.62 -13.75 -12.01
CA LEU A 218 4.48 -13.97 -13.16
C LEU A 218 5.93 -14.12 -12.66
N GLU A 219 6.55 -15.27 -12.93
CA GLU A 219 7.98 -15.51 -12.71
C GLU A 219 8.74 -15.28 -14.00
N PHE A 220 9.86 -14.56 -13.94
CA PHE A 220 10.79 -14.41 -15.05
C PHE A 220 12.14 -15.04 -14.70
N GLU A 221 12.80 -15.61 -15.71
CA GLU A 221 14.10 -16.28 -15.55
C GLU A 221 15.19 -15.33 -15.05
N ASN A 222 15.15 -14.06 -15.48
CA ASN A 222 16.17 -13.07 -15.16
C ASN A 222 15.56 -11.89 -14.40
N PRO A 223 16.31 -11.31 -13.43
CA PRO A 223 15.94 -10.05 -12.81
C PRO A 223 15.83 -8.92 -13.84
N PHE A 224 14.82 -8.07 -13.66
CA PHE A 224 14.60 -6.84 -14.40
C PHE A 224 15.59 -5.75 -13.97
N LEU A 225 15.80 -4.78 -14.85
CA LEU A 225 16.65 -3.63 -14.56
C LEU A 225 15.88 -2.62 -13.71
N GLN A 226 16.46 -2.20 -12.60
CA GLN A 226 15.95 -1.07 -11.82
C GLN A 226 15.96 0.24 -12.64
N HIS A 227 15.11 1.21 -12.27
CA HIS A 227 14.89 2.48 -12.98
C HIS A 227 14.50 2.34 -14.46
N THR A 228 14.24 1.12 -14.92
CA THR A 228 13.71 0.85 -16.25
C THR A 228 12.23 0.64 -16.13
N ALA A 229 11.49 1.37 -16.94
CA ALA A 229 10.06 1.23 -16.94
C ALA A 229 9.59 0.22 -17.97
N TYR A 230 8.88 -0.76 -17.46
CA TYR A 230 8.33 -1.83 -18.24
C TYR A 230 6.84 -1.59 -18.48
N ILE A 231 6.38 -2.00 -19.65
CA ILE A 231 4.94 -2.07 -19.97
C ILE A 231 4.59 -3.55 -20.04
N LEU A 232 3.89 -4.04 -19.02
CA LEU A 232 3.22 -5.32 -19.04
C LEU A 232 2.00 -5.21 -19.95
N ARG A 233 1.85 -6.15 -20.87
CA ARG A 233 0.66 -6.34 -21.70
C ARG A 233 0.04 -7.69 -21.37
N VAL A 234 -1.28 -7.70 -21.26
CA VAL A 234 -2.08 -8.88 -20.95
C VAL A 234 -3.21 -9.00 -21.95
N GLU A 235 -3.39 -10.18 -22.53
CA GLU A 235 -4.47 -10.49 -23.48
C GLU A 235 -4.90 -11.95 -23.33
N GLY A 236 -6.15 -12.28 -23.65
CA GLY A 236 -6.60 -13.67 -23.80
C GLY A 236 -6.95 -14.40 -22.48
N VAL A 237 -6.52 -13.87 -21.33
CA VAL A 237 -6.95 -14.36 -20.00
C VAL A 237 -8.48 -14.32 -19.89
N ARG A 238 -9.08 -15.32 -19.25
CA ARG A 238 -10.55 -15.51 -19.25
C ARG A 238 -11.13 -15.39 -17.86
N ASP A 239 -12.35 -14.88 -17.80
CA ASP A 239 -13.16 -14.87 -16.60
C ASP A 239 -13.55 -16.30 -16.19
N ALA A 240 -13.52 -16.59 -14.89
CA ALA A 240 -13.90 -17.89 -14.35
C ALA A 240 -15.39 -18.22 -14.54
N GLU A 241 -16.27 -17.21 -14.49
CA GLU A 241 -17.72 -17.42 -14.55
C GLU A 241 -18.22 -17.50 -16.00
N THR A 242 -17.81 -16.55 -16.84
CA THR A 242 -18.33 -16.41 -18.21
C THR A 242 -17.46 -17.02 -19.28
N SER A 243 -16.20 -17.36 -18.95
CA SER A 243 -15.17 -17.70 -19.93
C SER A 243 -14.87 -16.61 -20.97
N ALA A 244 -15.33 -15.37 -20.77
CA ALA A 244 -15.09 -14.25 -21.67
C ALA A 244 -13.61 -13.83 -21.64
N PRO A 245 -12.93 -13.68 -22.80
CA PRO A 245 -11.50 -13.36 -22.86
C PRO A 245 -11.24 -11.85 -22.78
N LEU A 246 -10.20 -11.45 -22.04
CA LEU A 246 -9.68 -10.08 -21.99
C LEU A 246 -9.13 -9.73 -23.37
N THR A 247 -9.94 -9.00 -24.13
CA THR A 247 -9.62 -8.50 -25.48
C THR A 247 -10.27 -7.12 -25.67
N PRO A 248 -9.57 -6.14 -26.27
CA PRO A 248 -8.17 -6.20 -26.72
C PRO A 248 -7.19 -6.25 -25.55
N ALA A 249 -5.91 -6.50 -25.84
CA ALA A 249 -4.83 -6.44 -24.86
C ALA A 249 -4.86 -5.17 -24.00
N GLN A 250 -4.69 -5.33 -22.69
CA GLN A 250 -4.54 -4.23 -21.74
C GLN A 250 -3.09 -4.07 -21.31
N ALA A 251 -2.71 -2.84 -20.93
CA ALA A 251 -1.33 -2.53 -20.60
C ALA A 251 -1.20 -1.82 -19.24
N ARG A 252 -0.16 -2.15 -18.48
CA ARG A 252 0.24 -1.47 -17.24
C ARG A 252 1.72 -1.15 -17.27
N ARG A 253 2.05 0.09 -16.91
CA ARG A 253 3.43 0.51 -16.69
C ARG A 253 3.82 0.17 -15.27
N ILE A 254 4.97 -0.48 -15.09
CA ILE A 254 5.56 -0.83 -13.80
C ILE A 254 7.07 -0.56 -13.82
N GLU A 255 7.61 -0.19 -12.66
CA GLU A 255 9.03 0.11 -12.45
C GLU A 255 9.35 -0.10 -10.96
N PHE A 256 10.63 -0.28 -10.64
CA PHE A 256 11.11 -0.30 -9.26
C PHE A 256 12.49 0.34 -9.18
N SER A 257 12.89 0.70 -7.96
CA SER A 257 14.22 1.22 -7.64
C SER A 257 14.77 0.40 -6.49
N GLN A 258 16.03 -0.03 -6.56
CA GLN A 258 16.72 -0.64 -5.43
C GLN A 258 16.89 0.43 -4.34
N PRO A 259 16.63 0.10 -3.05
CA PRO A 259 16.94 1.00 -1.95
C PRO A 259 18.46 1.06 -1.73
N ARG A 260 19.02 2.24 -1.41
CA ARG A 260 20.47 2.38 -1.14
C ARG A 260 20.90 1.62 0.12
N VAL A 261 20.01 1.58 1.11
CA VAL A 261 20.13 0.73 2.30
C VAL A 261 18.82 0.00 2.44
N SER A 262 18.84 -1.33 2.47
CA SER A 262 17.62 -2.13 2.62
C SER A 262 17.46 -2.62 4.05
N ILE A 263 16.23 -2.68 4.52
CA ILE A 263 15.86 -3.45 5.71
C ILE A 263 15.71 -4.90 5.26
N THR A 264 16.62 -5.79 5.69
CA THR A 264 16.74 -7.15 5.16
C THR A 264 16.18 -8.21 6.10
N GLU A 265 16.23 -7.99 7.41
CA GLU A 265 15.77 -8.95 8.40
C GLU A 265 15.11 -8.22 9.58
N ILE A 266 14.09 -8.81 10.17
CA ILE A 266 13.29 -8.24 11.26
C ILE A 266 13.09 -9.31 12.31
N GLN A 267 13.54 -9.06 13.53
CA GLN A 267 13.10 -9.83 14.69
C GLN A 267 12.06 -8.99 15.43
N TYR A 268 10.80 -9.38 15.27
CA TYR A 268 9.66 -8.73 15.92
C TYR A 268 9.07 -9.61 17.04
N ASP A 269 9.13 -10.94 16.91
CA ASP A 269 8.53 -11.88 17.87
C ASP A 269 9.58 -12.85 18.40
N ASN A 270 10.47 -12.40 19.29
CA ASN A 270 11.41 -13.31 19.97
C ASN A 270 10.81 -13.86 21.27
N ARG A 271 11.30 -15.02 21.72
CA ARG A 271 10.78 -15.62 22.96
C ARG A 271 11.25 -14.83 24.17
N GLY A 272 10.32 -14.48 25.06
CA GLY A 272 10.66 -13.88 26.35
C GLY A 272 10.82 -12.36 26.31
N ASP A 273 12.07 -11.87 26.39
CA ASP A 273 12.31 -10.42 26.36
C ASP A 273 11.78 -9.82 25.07
N ASP A 274 11.17 -8.64 25.10
CA ASP A 274 10.66 -7.96 23.91
C ASP A 274 11.82 -7.29 23.16
N LEU A 275 12.77 -8.09 22.66
CA LEU A 275 13.98 -7.63 22.01
C LEU A 275 13.78 -7.57 20.51
N GLU A 276 13.52 -6.36 20.05
CA GLU A 276 13.25 -6.09 18.65
C GLU A 276 14.45 -5.48 17.95
N TRP A 277 14.73 -6.01 16.77
CA TRP A 277 15.81 -5.50 15.94
C TRP A 277 15.52 -5.65 14.46
N ILE A 278 16.17 -4.79 13.69
CA ILE A 278 16.18 -4.86 12.24
C ILE A 278 17.61 -4.99 11.75
N GLU A 279 17.79 -5.65 10.63
CA GLU A 279 19.06 -5.64 9.90
C GLU A 279 18.99 -4.65 8.74
N LEU A 280 20.04 -3.85 8.61
CA LEU A 280 20.26 -2.98 7.47
C LEU A 280 21.41 -3.52 6.62
N HIS A 281 21.21 -3.53 5.30
CA HIS A 281 22.22 -3.86 4.31
C HIS A 281 22.48 -2.66 3.41
N ASN A 282 23.73 -2.18 3.35
CA ASN A 282 24.13 -1.22 2.33
C ASN A 282 24.24 -1.92 0.99
N THR A 283 23.32 -1.61 0.07
CA THR A 283 23.20 -2.34 -1.20
C THR A 283 24.17 -1.84 -2.28
N LEU A 284 24.96 -0.82 -1.97
CA LEU A 284 25.95 -0.21 -2.84
C LEU A 284 27.35 -0.77 -2.56
N ASP A 285 28.26 -0.62 -3.52
CA ASP A 285 29.70 -0.92 -3.32
C ASP A 285 30.44 0.23 -2.60
N GLU A 286 29.78 1.38 -2.42
CA GLU A 286 30.34 2.56 -1.78
C GLU A 286 29.84 2.77 -0.37
N VAL A 287 30.60 3.54 0.40
CA VAL A 287 30.27 3.90 1.78
C VAL A 287 29.03 4.78 1.82
N VAL A 288 28.08 4.45 2.71
CA VAL A 288 26.89 5.26 2.99
C VAL A 288 26.97 5.83 4.40
N ASP A 289 26.97 7.16 4.51
CA ASP A 289 26.79 7.86 5.77
C ASP A 289 25.30 7.92 6.12
N ILE A 290 24.92 7.24 7.20
CA ILE A 290 23.55 7.21 7.72
C ILE A 290 23.41 8.11 8.96
N SER A 291 24.37 8.99 9.25
CA SER A 291 24.25 9.95 10.35
C SER A 291 23.00 10.81 10.18
N GLY A 292 22.17 10.89 11.22
CA GLY A 292 20.93 11.66 11.20
C GLY A 292 19.78 11.03 10.41
N TRP A 293 19.98 9.87 9.78
CA TRP A 293 18.89 9.06 9.24
C TRP A 293 17.99 8.59 10.39
N MET A 294 16.75 8.26 10.09
CA MET A 294 15.78 7.86 11.11
C MET A 294 14.96 6.66 10.68
N PHE A 295 14.55 5.86 11.65
CA PHE A 295 13.55 4.81 11.46
C PHE A 295 12.34 5.06 12.35
N THR A 296 11.18 4.56 11.93
CA THR A 296 9.95 4.64 12.71
C THR A 296 8.97 3.53 12.33
N ASP A 297 8.15 3.13 13.29
CA ASP A 297 6.94 2.32 13.12
C ASP A 297 5.67 3.19 13.03
N ASP A 298 5.78 4.52 12.90
CA ASP A 298 4.64 5.43 12.76
C ASP A 298 4.11 5.49 11.31
N GLU A 299 2.80 5.56 11.13
CA GLU A 299 2.14 5.78 9.83
C GLU A 299 2.34 7.21 9.26
N SER A 300 3.17 8.05 9.90
CA SER A 300 3.41 9.44 9.51
C SER A 300 4.88 9.88 9.56
N TYR A 301 5.23 10.84 8.69
CA TYR A 301 6.55 11.49 8.66
C TYR A 301 6.44 13.03 8.63
N PRO A 302 7.01 13.76 9.61
CA PRO A 302 7.65 13.25 10.83
C PRO A 302 6.64 12.52 11.74
N PRO A 303 7.11 11.56 12.57
CA PRO A 303 6.26 10.78 13.46
C PRO A 303 5.53 11.66 14.48
N ARG A 304 4.35 11.21 14.92
CA ARG A 304 3.39 11.97 15.75
C ARG A 304 2.93 11.24 17.01
N GLY A 305 3.62 10.18 17.43
CA GLY A 305 3.41 9.56 18.73
C GLY A 305 3.68 8.06 18.81
N GLU A 306 4.31 7.48 17.79
CA GLU A 306 4.81 6.11 17.81
C GLU A 306 6.34 6.07 17.81
N GLY A 307 6.91 4.87 17.84
CA GLY A 307 8.32 4.63 18.05
C GLY A 307 9.20 5.21 16.94
N TYR A 308 10.25 5.92 17.34
CA TYR A 308 11.28 6.32 16.38
C TYR A 308 12.65 6.56 17.00
N GLY A 309 13.66 6.33 16.18
CA GLY A 309 15.06 6.54 16.52
C GLY A 309 15.84 7.19 15.40
N VAL A 310 16.94 7.86 15.77
CA VAL A 310 17.84 8.55 14.84
C VAL A 310 19.25 7.95 14.95
N PHE A 311 19.89 7.66 13.83
CA PHE A 311 21.26 7.17 13.80
C PHE A 311 22.23 8.29 14.20
N ARG A 312 23.19 7.95 15.07
CA ARG A 312 24.13 8.91 15.67
C ARG A 312 25.12 9.44 14.64
N GLU A 313 25.68 10.61 14.91
CA GLU A 313 26.81 11.16 14.14
C GLU A 313 27.96 10.14 14.03
N GLY A 314 28.49 9.98 12.82
CA GLY A 314 29.53 9.01 12.48
C GLY A 314 29.02 7.58 12.22
N SER A 315 27.70 7.39 12.14
CA SER A 315 27.12 6.10 11.72
C SER A 315 27.33 5.93 10.21
N VAL A 316 28.30 5.09 9.86
CA VAL A 316 28.72 4.85 8.47
C VAL A 316 28.65 3.36 8.18
N LEU A 317 28.11 3.01 7.01
CA LEU A 317 28.04 1.65 6.47
C LEU A 317 29.02 1.50 5.32
N ASP A 318 29.91 0.50 5.38
CA ASP A 318 30.77 0.13 4.25
C ASP A 318 29.94 -0.48 3.11
N GLY A 319 30.49 -0.51 1.89
CA GLY A 319 29.81 -1.12 0.74
C GLY A 319 29.53 -2.60 0.97
N GLY A 320 28.28 -3.03 0.78
CA GLY A 320 27.83 -4.41 1.04
C GLY A 320 27.78 -4.82 2.52
N GLU A 321 27.93 -3.88 3.45
CA GLU A 321 27.91 -4.18 4.89
C GLU A 321 26.49 -4.51 5.38
N TYR A 322 26.39 -5.48 6.29
CA TYR A 322 25.19 -5.81 7.05
C TYR A 322 25.38 -5.39 8.52
N VAL A 323 24.41 -4.68 9.08
CA VAL A 323 24.43 -4.23 10.49
C VAL A 323 23.10 -4.50 11.16
N VAL A 324 23.14 -4.89 12.42
CA VAL A 324 21.94 -5.04 13.26
C VAL A 324 21.67 -3.74 14.00
N VAL A 325 20.42 -3.29 14.03
CA VAL A 325 19.98 -2.11 14.76
C VAL A 325 19.11 -2.58 15.93
N ASN A 326 19.55 -2.31 17.16
CA ASN A 326 18.70 -2.48 18.34
C ASN A 326 17.68 -1.34 18.37
N LEU A 327 16.45 -1.56 17.90
CA LEU A 327 15.48 -0.49 17.63
C LEU A 327 15.26 0.39 18.86
N TRP A 328 15.00 -0.22 20.02
CA TRP A 328 14.61 0.49 21.23
C TRP A 328 15.68 0.51 22.33
N ASN A 329 16.86 -0.05 22.04
CA ASN A 329 17.95 -0.26 23.01
C ASN A 329 17.52 -1.03 24.28
N LYS A 330 16.50 -1.89 24.16
CA LYS A 330 15.87 -2.58 25.29
C LYS A 330 15.37 -3.98 24.91
N PRO A 331 15.89 -5.05 25.53
CA PRO A 331 17.16 -5.10 26.24
C PRO A 331 18.36 -4.89 25.30
N ASP A 332 19.50 -4.50 25.86
CA ASP A 332 20.75 -4.34 25.12
C ASP A 332 21.46 -5.68 24.90
N PHE A 333 21.01 -6.50 23.94
CA PHE A 333 21.57 -7.73 23.31
C PHE A 333 22.42 -8.73 24.15
N TRP A 334 22.60 -8.54 25.45
CA TRP A 334 23.53 -9.25 26.32
C TRP A 334 23.14 -10.72 26.48
N ARG A 335 21.85 -11.04 26.25
CA ARG A 335 21.30 -12.40 26.23
C ARG A 335 21.45 -13.10 24.89
N TRP A 336 21.86 -12.44 23.81
CA TRP A 336 21.90 -13.04 22.49
C TRP A 336 23.26 -13.59 22.09
N LYS A 337 24.33 -13.36 22.87
CA LYS A 337 25.71 -13.80 22.55
C LYS A 337 26.09 -13.59 21.08
N MET A 338 25.69 -12.45 20.53
CA MET A 338 26.02 -12.05 19.16
C MET A 338 27.55 -12.13 18.97
N PRO A 339 28.03 -12.75 17.88
CA PRO A 339 29.46 -12.86 17.66
C PRO A 339 30.07 -11.49 17.31
N PRO A 340 31.37 -11.27 17.56
CA PRO A 340 32.03 -9.99 17.26
C PRO A 340 31.99 -9.55 15.80
N SER A 341 31.68 -10.47 14.88
CA SER A 341 31.50 -10.18 13.46
C SER A 341 30.17 -9.50 13.14
N VAL A 342 29.17 -9.59 14.01
CA VAL A 342 27.89 -8.90 13.86
C VAL A 342 28.02 -7.52 14.48
N ARG A 343 28.07 -6.49 13.63
CA ARG A 343 28.10 -5.11 14.08
C ARG A 343 26.70 -4.69 14.51
N ILE A 344 26.60 -4.14 15.72
CA ILE A 344 25.34 -3.63 16.29
C ILE A 344 25.40 -2.10 16.34
N LEU A 345 24.33 -1.46 15.87
CA LEU A 345 24.09 -0.03 15.99
C LEU A 345 23.06 0.23 17.08
N HIS A 346 23.35 1.22 17.91
CA HIS A 346 22.48 1.72 18.98
C HIS A 346 22.01 3.13 18.64
N PRO A 347 20.79 3.28 18.08
CA PRO A 347 20.28 4.58 17.69
C PRO A 347 20.06 5.48 18.92
N LEU A 348 19.86 6.76 18.66
CA LEU A 348 19.27 7.68 19.63
C LEU A 348 17.75 7.49 19.56
N VAL A 349 17.21 6.67 20.46
CA VAL A 349 15.77 6.49 20.62
C VAL A 349 15.16 7.80 21.12
N LYS A 350 14.21 8.33 20.36
CA LYS A 350 13.53 9.60 20.66
C LYS A 350 12.19 9.35 21.33
N GLU A 351 11.50 8.34 20.84
CA GLU A 351 10.26 7.80 21.37
C GLU A 351 10.34 6.28 21.29
N GLU A 352 10.02 5.61 22.40
CA GLU A 352 10.07 4.15 22.51
C GLU A 352 8.85 3.57 21.80
N GLY A 353 9.09 2.66 20.86
CA GLY A 353 8.06 1.89 20.17
C GLY A 353 8.06 0.43 20.58
N ALA A 354 7.26 -0.34 19.86
CA ALA A 354 7.24 -1.80 19.88
C ALA A 354 6.62 -2.27 18.56
N LEU A 355 7.25 -3.24 17.93
CA LEU A 355 6.78 -3.86 16.71
C LEU A 355 5.66 -4.85 17.03
N SER A 356 4.57 -4.79 16.27
CA SER A 356 3.48 -5.74 16.40
C SER A 356 3.88 -7.17 16.00
N ASN A 357 3.59 -8.14 16.87
CA ASN A 357 3.67 -9.58 16.55
C ASN A 357 2.72 -10.02 15.43
N GLY A 358 1.74 -9.20 15.06
CA GLY A 358 0.82 -9.48 13.95
C GLY A 358 1.23 -8.86 12.61
N GLY A 359 2.41 -8.24 12.54
CA GLY A 359 2.85 -7.45 11.39
C GLY A 359 2.72 -5.96 11.64
N ASP A 360 3.76 -5.20 11.29
CA ASP A 360 3.82 -3.75 11.50
C ASP A 360 4.41 -3.00 10.31
N ASN A 361 4.18 -1.70 10.23
CA ASN A 361 4.91 -0.85 9.30
C ASN A 361 6.29 -0.52 9.87
N LEU A 362 7.23 -0.27 8.96
CA LEU A 362 8.57 0.16 9.31
C LEU A 362 9.07 1.03 8.17
N LEU A 363 9.63 2.18 8.51
CA LEU A 363 10.14 3.14 7.54
C LEU A 363 11.57 3.53 7.90
N LEU A 364 12.42 3.67 6.88
CA LEU A 364 13.78 4.20 6.99
C LEU A 364 13.89 5.46 6.13
N PHE A 365 14.16 6.61 6.74
CA PHE A 365 14.34 7.90 6.05
C PHE A 365 15.79 8.36 6.12
N ASP A 366 16.24 9.07 5.09
CA ASP A 366 17.60 9.63 5.02
C ASP A 366 17.83 10.92 5.83
N ALA A 367 16.83 11.37 6.59
CA ALA A 367 16.96 12.45 7.57
C ALA A 367 15.83 12.41 8.62
N GLU A 368 16.07 12.96 9.81
CA GLU A 368 15.05 13.13 10.86
C GLU A 368 13.86 13.99 10.40
N VAL A 369 14.10 15.02 9.57
CA VAL A 369 13.06 15.93 9.05
C VAL A 369 13.31 16.26 7.58
N GLY A 370 12.27 16.10 6.75
CA GLY A 370 12.31 16.46 5.32
C GLY A 370 13.12 15.51 4.42
N GLY A 371 13.51 14.35 4.95
CA GLY A 371 14.19 13.28 4.23
C GLY A 371 13.28 12.53 3.26
N GLN A 372 13.90 11.68 2.45
CA GLN A 372 13.25 10.76 1.54
C GLN A 372 13.20 9.36 2.15
N LEU A 373 12.12 8.63 1.85
CA LEU A 373 12.00 7.23 2.21
C LEU A 373 13.07 6.42 1.45
N VAL A 374 13.89 5.69 2.18
CA VAL A 374 14.98 4.85 1.64
C VAL A 374 14.49 3.42 1.44
N ASP A 375 13.86 2.83 2.46
CA ASP A 375 13.19 1.53 2.41
C ASP A 375 12.06 1.50 3.44
N GLY A 376 11.17 0.52 3.35
CA GLY A 376 9.97 0.44 4.18
C GLY A 376 8.71 0.97 3.49
N ALA A 377 7.62 1.04 4.25
CA ALA A 377 6.32 1.50 3.75
C ALA A 377 5.44 2.02 4.89
N PHE A 378 4.57 2.99 4.59
CA PHE A 378 3.61 3.53 5.58
C PHE A 378 2.45 2.57 5.87
N PHE A 379 1.95 1.89 4.84
CA PHE A 379 0.68 1.14 4.90
C PHE A 379 0.82 -0.30 4.39
N ALA A 380 2.06 -0.79 4.27
CA ALA A 380 2.33 -2.16 3.87
C ALA A 380 3.18 -2.80 4.96
N ASN A 381 2.49 -3.41 5.92
CA ASN A 381 3.13 -4.03 7.07
C ASN A 381 3.97 -5.22 6.61
N TYR A 382 5.07 -5.50 7.31
CA TYR A 382 5.70 -6.80 7.13
C TYR A 382 4.72 -7.90 7.53
N PRO A 383 4.71 -9.06 6.86
CA PRO A 383 3.77 -10.12 7.17
C PRO A 383 4.17 -10.90 8.42
N ASP A 384 3.17 -11.33 9.19
CA ASP A 384 3.35 -12.29 10.28
C ASP A 384 3.50 -13.72 9.72
N LEU A 385 4.72 -14.04 9.25
CA LEU A 385 5.07 -15.37 8.73
C LEU A 385 5.96 -16.17 9.69
N SER A 386 6.55 -15.51 10.66
CA SER A 386 7.51 -16.12 11.58
C SER A 386 6.79 -16.81 12.74
N THR A 387 7.46 -17.81 13.32
CA THR A 387 7.06 -18.35 14.61
C THR A 387 7.88 -17.68 15.70
N GLU A 388 7.32 -17.49 16.90
CA GLU A 388 8.02 -16.98 18.07
C GLU A 388 9.45 -17.53 18.18
N GLY A 389 10.44 -16.64 18.20
CA GLY A 389 11.87 -16.96 18.19
C GLY A 389 12.47 -17.26 16.81
N GLU A 390 11.81 -16.86 15.73
CA GLU A 390 12.33 -16.83 14.37
C GLU A 390 12.22 -15.40 13.82
N SER A 391 13.24 -14.92 13.13
CA SER A 391 13.18 -13.63 12.42
C SER A 391 12.49 -13.78 11.07
N LEU A 392 12.04 -12.65 10.51
CA LEU A 392 11.53 -12.51 9.16
C LEU A 392 12.64 -11.98 8.24
N GLU A 393 12.87 -12.66 7.13
CA GLU A 393 13.89 -12.33 6.13
C GLU A 393 13.23 -11.85 4.83
N LYS A 394 13.79 -10.79 4.25
CA LYS A 394 13.50 -10.40 2.87
C LYS A 394 14.09 -11.42 1.90
N VAL A 395 13.29 -11.88 0.93
CA VAL A 395 13.69 -12.90 -0.05
C VAL A 395 14.63 -12.31 -1.10
N ASP A 396 14.35 -11.09 -1.56
CA ASP A 396 15.22 -10.32 -2.44
C ASP A 396 15.63 -9.02 -1.73
N GLU A 397 16.78 -9.06 -1.06
CA GLU A 397 17.36 -7.95 -0.28
C GLU A 397 17.65 -6.68 -1.09
N LEU A 398 17.62 -6.76 -2.42
CA LEU A 398 17.85 -5.63 -3.32
C LEU A 398 16.53 -5.12 -3.93
N PHE A 399 15.41 -5.77 -3.67
CA PHE A 399 14.09 -5.26 -4.03
C PHE A 399 13.61 -4.28 -2.94
N PRO A 400 12.87 -3.20 -3.25
CA PRO A 400 12.25 -2.37 -2.22
C PRO A 400 11.22 -3.17 -1.39
N TRP A 401 10.77 -2.61 -0.27
CA TRP A 401 9.80 -3.23 0.64
C TRP A 401 8.59 -3.89 -0.05
N GLY A 402 8.00 -3.19 -1.03
CA GLY A 402 6.74 -3.60 -1.68
C GLY A 402 5.56 -2.78 -1.16
N ASP A 403 4.37 -3.09 -1.67
CA ASP A 403 3.10 -2.52 -1.23
C ASP A 403 2.19 -3.59 -0.61
N GLU A 404 0.99 -3.19 -0.16
CA GLU A 404 0.02 -4.08 0.52
C GLU A 404 -0.33 -5.37 -0.25
N ASP A 405 -0.23 -5.37 -1.58
CA ASP A 405 -0.52 -6.55 -2.39
C ASP A 405 0.73 -7.44 -2.59
N THR A 406 1.94 -6.90 -2.41
CA THR A 406 3.19 -7.52 -2.86
C THR A 406 4.19 -7.81 -1.73
N VAL A 407 4.03 -7.20 -0.57
CA VAL A 407 4.97 -7.33 0.57
C VAL A 407 5.14 -8.79 0.99
N ASP A 408 4.07 -9.57 1.07
CA ASP A 408 4.10 -11.00 1.44
C ASP A 408 4.94 -11.87 0.51
N LEU A 409 5.08 -11.47 -0.76
CA LEU A 409 5.85 -12.19 -1.76
C LEU A 409 7.35 -11.91 -1.68
N ASN A 410 7.75 -10.88 -0.93
CA ASN A 410 9.13 -10.49 -0.75
C ASN A 410 9.67 -10.81 0.66
N PHE A 411 8.85 -11.36 1.55
CA PHE A 411 9.29 -11.80 2.87
C PHE A 411 9.07 -13.30 3.07
N ARG A 412 9.88 -13.87 3.95
CA ARG A 412 9.75 -15.25 4.41
C ARG A 412 10.23 -15.33 5.85
N LYS A 413 9.78 -16.32 6.61
CA LYS A 413 10.47 -16.67 7.86
C LYS A 413 11.91 -17.13 7.60
N ALA A 414 12.78 -16.91 8.58
CA ALA A 414 14.18 -17.25 8.48
C ALA A 414 14.43 -18.72 8.12
N ALA A 415 15.29 -18.94 7.13
CA ALA A 415 15.49 -20.26 6.53
C ALA A 415 16.59 -21.08 7.23
N VAL A 416 17.44 -20.45 8.03
CA VAL A 416 18.63 -21.07 8.63
C VAL A 416 18.64 -20.96 10.16
N PRO A 417 19.35 -21.85 10.87
CA PRO A 417 19.62 -21.67 12.28
C PRO A 417 20.37 -20.36 12.55
N LEU A 418 20.12 -19.75 13.71
CA LEU A 418 20.72 -18.45 14.11
C LEU A 418 22.26 -18.46 14.05
N GLY A 419 22.86 -19.59 14.44
CA GLY A 419 24.30 -19.85 14.37
C GLY A 419 25.10 -19.42 15.61
N PHE A 420 24.42 -18.90 16.63
CA PHE A 420 24.94 -18.62 17.97
C PHE A 420 23.83 -18.83 19.01
N SER A 421 24.19 -18.90 20.29
CA SER A 421 23.25 -19.22 21.37
C SER A 421 22.64 -17.97 22.02
N THR A 422 21.33 -17.97 22.22
CA THR A 422 20.66 -17.01 23.10
C THR A 422 20.43 -17.63 24.48
N GLU A 423 20.53 -16.85 25.55
CA GLU A 423 20.12 -17.26 26.90
C GLU A 423 18.66 -17.73 26.91
N PRO A 424 18.27 -18.67 27.78
CA PRO A 424 16.90 -19.16 27.81
C PRO A 424 15.93 -18.11 28.37
N ASN A 425 14.67 -18.16 27.95
CA ASN A 425 13.55 -17.51 28.62
C ASN A 425 13.16 -18.25 29.91
N GLU A 426 12.11 -17.79 30.60
CA GLU A 426 11.59 -18.37 31.84
C GLU A 426 11.19 -19.86 31.74
N ASN A 427 10.90 -20.33 30.54
CA ASN A 427 10.51 -21.72 30.25
C ASN A 427 11.69 -22.59 29.80
N GLY A 428 12.92 -22.05 29.80
CA GLY A 428 14.12 -22.78 29.36
C GLY A 428 14.34 -22.80 27.84
N ASN A 429 13.52 -22.08 27.06
CA ASN A 429 13.64 -22.04 25.60
C ASN A 429 14.57 -20.90 25.17
N PRO A 430 15.42 -21.08 24.14
CA PRO A 430 16.22 -19.97 23.58
C PRO A 430 15.33 -18.84 23.05
N LEU A 431 15.74 -17.57 23.26
CA LEU A 431 15.03 -16.38 22.78
C LEU A 431 14.84 -16.39 21.25
N SER A 432 15.84 -16.86 20.52
CA SER A 432 15.73 -17.05 19.07
C SER A 432 16.49 -18.29 18.63
N THR A 433 16.01 -18.88 17.54
CA THR A 433 16.48 -20.15 16.99
C THR A 433 16.86 -20.05 15.52
N ARG A 434 16.33 -19.07 14.80
CA ARG A 434 16.52 -18.91 13.36
C ARG A 434 16.69 -17.44 13.02
N GLY A 435 17.57 -17.19 12.07
CA GLY A 435 17.91 -15.87 11.59
C GLY A 435 19.30 -15.82 10.99
N SER A 436 19.58 -14.73 10.30
CA SER A 436 20.83 -14.46 9.62
C SER A 436 21.46 -13.11 9.95
N PRO A 437 21.42 -12.61 11.21
CA PRO A 437 21.95 -11.29 11.51
C PRO A 437 23.44 -11.16 11.18
N GLY A 438 23.80 -9.99 10.64
CA GLY A 438 25.10 -9.58 10.15
C GLY A 438 25.52 -10.22 8.83
N ARG A 439 24.60 -10.77 8.02
CA ARG A 439 24.94 -11.46 6.76
C ARG A 439 23.74 -11.63 5.83
N ARG A 440 24.01 -12.03 4.59
CA ARG A 440 22.99 -12.36 3.61
C ARG A 440 21.99 -13.40 4.11
N ASN A 441 20.70 -13.11 3.90
CA ASN A 441 19.55 -13.91 4.31
C ASN A 441 19.63 -15.35 3.84
N GLY A 442 19.40 -16.28 4.78
CA GLY A 442 19.46 -17.71 4.51
C GLY A 442 20.87 -18.29 4.35
N THR A 443 21.93 -17.55 4.70
CA THR A 443 23.30 -18.07 4.74
C THR A 443 23.61 -18.63 6.13
N GLU A 444 24.05 -19.89 6.22
CA GLU A 444 24.46 -20.48 7.49
C GLU A 444 25.80 -19.93 7.99
N ILE A 445 25.98 -19.86 9.31
CA ILE A 445 27.30 -19.62 9.90
C ILE A 445 28.12 -20.90 9.76
N THR A 446 29.21 -20.85 8.97
CA THR A 446 30.05 -22.02 8.69
C THR A 446 31.07 -22.35 9.80
N THR A 447 31.24 -21.46 10.77
CA THR A 447 32.04 -21.68 11.99
C THR A 447 31.16 -21.43 13.21
N HIS A 448 30.71 -22.49 13.89
CA HIS A 448 29.96 -22.36 15.15
C HIS A 448 30.80 -21.53 16.14
N ILE A 449 30.33 -20.34 16.51
CA ILE A 449 31.04 -19.45 17.45
C ILE A 449 30.62 -19.85 18.87
N ASP A 450 30.93 -21.09 19.24
CA ASP A 450 30.84 -21.55 20.64
C ASP A 450 32.21 -21.57 21.34
N ASP A 451 33.31 -21.34 20.61
CA ASP A 451 34.66 -21.43 21.15
C ASP A 451 35.27 -20.05 21.40
N TRP A 452 34.90 -19.41 22.51
CA TRP A 452 35.81 -18.48 23.20
C TRP A 452 35.94 -18.84 24.68
N ILE A 453 37.09 -19.46 24.96
CA ILE A 453 37.71 -19.65 26.26
C ILE A 453 37.81 -18.29 26.95
N PHE A 454 37.31 -18.21 28.19
CA PHE A 454 37.60 -17.11 29.11
C PHE A 454 39.12 -16.97 29.28
N TYR A 455 39.68 -15.81 28.94
CA TYR A 455 40.98 -15.36 29.44
C TYR A 455 40.79 -14.21 30.42
#